data_AF-A0A437CGN1-F1
#
_entry.id   AF-A0A437CGN1-F1
#
_cell.length_a   1.000
_cell.length_b   1.000
_cell.length_c   1.000
_cell.angle_alpha   90.00
_cell.angle_beta   90.00
_cell.angle_gamma   90.00
#
_symmetry.space_group_name_H-M   'P 1'
#
loop_
_entity.id
_entity.type
_entity.pdbx_description
1 polymer ?
#
loop_
_entity_poly.entity_id
_entity_poly.type
_entity_poly.pdbx_seq_one_letter_code
_entity_poly.pdbx_strand_id
1 'polypeptide(L)'
;MPRELHQAHEGSYAPPRRLLVGAHSQLFGQPQVHRQQKPKRDGDYGLAQTDGQVFSLRSRGQSTEPLNSARHRVQDARTMPGLLLGDVIPDFEADTTHGRIRLHQFLGDSWGILFSHPRDFTPVCTTELGRATRMSGEFRRRGVKMLALSIDTLEDHHGWSKDILAYNSEESASGLLPFPIIADNKRELAVALGMLDPDEKDKNGMPLTARCVFVIGPDKRLKLSLLYPASTGRNFDELLRVLDSLQLTADRRVATPADWKPGDCVMVPPAMSEEEAASMFPEGVYSKDLPSGKKYLRYTPMSTKHTERTECIYSTLSNVNLTN
;
A
#
# COMPACT_ATOMS: atom_id res chain seq x y z
N MET A 1 23.34 -60.84 4.11
CA MET A 1 22.58 -61.93 4.75
C MET A 1 23.56 -62.75 5.58
N PRO A 2 23.24 -63.19 6.83
CA PRO A 2 21.96 -63.09 7.57
C PRO A 2 22.08 -62.47 9.00
N ARG A 3 21.03 -61.75 9.48
CA ARG A 3 20.07 -62.10 10.60
C ARG A 3 20.59 -61.67 12.00
N GLU A 4 19.84 -61.12 12.97
CA GLU A 4 18.40 -61.02 13.34
C GLU A 4 18.28 -59.80 14.34
N LEU A 5 17.28 -58.90 14.27
CA LEU A 5 15.94 -58.92 14.90
C LEU A 5 15.87 -59.00 16.44
N HIS A 6 15.50 -57.88 17.09
CA HIS A 6 14.63 -57.80 18.29
C HIS A 6 14.03 -56.37 18.35
N GLN A 7 12.75 -56.21 18.00
CA GLN A 7 11.54 -56.19 18.84
C GLN A 7 11.31 -54.90 19.67
N ALA A 8 10.35 -54.13 19.14
CA ALA A 8 9.28 -53.31 19.73
C ALA A 8 9.24 -53.07 21.25
N HIS A 9 9.03 -51.80 21.61
CA HIS A 9 8.20 -51.39 22.73
C HIS A 9 7.25 -50.26 22.30
N GLU A 10 5.96 -50.57 22.24
CA GLU A 10 4.86 -49.61 22.15
C GLU A 10 4.69 -48.95 23.52
N GLY A 11 4.79 -47.62 23.57
CA GLY A 11 4.50 -46.79 24.73
C GLY A 11 3.37 -45.81 24.39
N SER A 12 2.15 -46.17 24.76
CA SER A 12 0.95 -45.33 24.76
C SER A 12 1.19 -44.03 25.54
N TYR A 13 1.10 -42.88 24.87
CA TYR A 13 1.08 -41.57 25.50
C TYR A 13 -0.32 -40.95 25.33
N ALA A 14 -1.10 -40.97 26.41
CA ALA A 14 -2.41 -40.33 26.48
C ALA A 14 -2.27 -38.81 26.73
N PRO A 15 -3.11 -37.95 26.14
CA PRO A 15 -3.04 -36.51 26.36
C PRO A 15 -3.69 -36.11 27.71
N PRO A 16 -3.18 -35.08 28.40
CA PRO A 16 -3.72 -34.63 29.67
C PRO A 16 -5.09 -33.94 29.51
N ARG A 17 -6.01 -34.29 30.41
CA ARG A 17 -7.37 -33.74 30.54
C ARG A 17 -7.33 -32.26 30.88
N ARG A 18 -8.05 -31.45 30.11
CA ARG A 18 -8.29 -30.02 30.36
C ARG A 18 -9.31 -29.87 31.49
N LEU A 19 -8.91 -29.25 32.60
CA LEU A 19 -9.81 -28.83 33.67
C LEU A 19 -10.72 -27.69 33.16
N LEU A 20 -12.03 -27.91 33.24
CA LEU A 20 -13.06 -26.89 33.14
C LEU A 20 -13.10 -26.11 34.47
N VAL A 21 -12.77 -24.82 34.44
CA VAL A 21 -13.06 -23.91 35.56
C VAL A 21 -14.35 -23.19 35.23
N GLY A 22 -15.34 -23.37 36.11
CA GLY A 22 -16.70 -22.90 35.98
C GLY A 22 -16.83 -21.38 36.08
N ALA A 23 -17.75 -20.85 35.27
CA ALA A 23 -18.29 -19.51 35.41
C ALA A 23 -19.25 -19.48 36.60
N HIS A 24 -18.98 -18.62 37.58
CA HIS A 24 -19.96 -18.22 38.57
C HIS A 24 -20.56 -16.87 38.17
N SER A 25 -21.83 -16.93 37.80
CA SER A 25 -22.74 -15.80 37.71
C SER A 25 -23.21 -15.41 39.12
N GLN A 26 -23.19 -14.12 39.44
CA GLN A 26 -24.23 -13.51 40.28
C GLN A 26 -24.58 -12.12 39.76
N LEU A 27 -25.89 -11.94 39.63
CA LEU A 27 -26.63 -10.78 39.17
C LEU A 27 -26.63 -9.67 40.24
N PHE A 28 -26.78 -8.40 39.83
CA PHE A 28 -27.92 -7.52 40.16
C PHE A 28 -27.58 -6.04 39.88
N GLY A 29 -28.49 -5.33 39.20
CA GLY A 29 -28.62 -3.85 39.26
C GLY A 29 -28.72 -3.11 37.92
N GLN A 30 -29.94 -2.95 37.38
CA GLN A 30 -30.28 -1.94 36.36
C GLN A 30 -30.60 -0.55 37.03
N PRO A 31 -31.15 0.47 36.33
CA PRO A 31 -30.42 1.46 35.53
C PRO A 31 -30.71 2.91 36.01
N GLN A 32 -29.85 3.89 35.72
CA GLN A 32 -30.23 5.31 35.86
C GLN A 32 -29.99 6.14 34.59
N VAL A 33 -31.14 6.47 33.97
CA VAL A 33 -31.62 7.77 33.47
C VAL A 33 -30.75 8.59 32.49
N HIS A 34 -31.39 8.83 31.34
CA HIS A 34 -31.06 9.75 30.26
C HIS A 34 -30.64 11.17 30.67
N ARG A 35 -29.67 11.73 29.93
CA ARG A 35 -29.60 13.17 29.69
C ARG A 35 -29.39 13.44 28.20
N GLN A 36 -30.50 13.75 27.52
CA GLN A 36 -30.52 14.33 26.17
C GLN A 36 -29.93 15.75 26.24
N GLN A 37 -29.02 16.09 25.32
CA GLN A 37 -28.68 17.48 25.00
C GLN A 37 -29.36 17.84 23.66
N LYS A 38 -30.21 18.86 23.72
CA LYS A 38 -30.91 19.47 22.56
C LYS A 38 -29.95 20.34 21.73
N PRO A 39 -30.16 20.46 20.41
CA PRO A 39 -29.48 21.45 19.58
C PRO A 39 -30.11 22.85 19.76
N LYS A 40 -29.27 23.89 19.81
CA LYS A 40 -29.70 25.30 19.71
C LYS A 40 -29.86 25.68 18.24
N ARG A 41 -31.05 26.17 17.88
CA ARG A 41 -31.30 27.04 16.73
C ARG A 41 -31.59 28.44 17.28
N ASP A 42 -31.07 29.46 16.60
CA ASP A 42 -31.59 30.83 16.43
C ASP A 42 -30.75 31.40 15.24
N GLY A 43 -31.31 31.83 14.11
CA GLY A 43 -32.02 33.10 13.92
C GLY A 43 -30.98 34.24 13.94
N ASP A 44 -30.71 35.04 12.92
CA ASP A 44 -31.62 35.75 12.02
C ASP A 44 -30.79 36.41 10.88
N TYR A 45 -31.29 36.45 9.64
CA TYR A 45 -30.66 37.18 8.52
C TYR A 45 -31.32 38.55 8.38
N GLY A 46 -30.60 39.61 8.75
CA GLY A 46 -31.00 40.99 8.54
C GLY A 46 -30.42 41.57 7.24
N LEU A 47 -31.31 41.93 6.31
CA LEU A 47 -31.04 42.81 5.16
C LEU A 47 -30.86 44.26 5.63
N ALA A 48 -29.81 44.92 5.18
CA ALA A 48 -29.71 46.39 5.21
C ALA A 48 -29.08 46.89 3.90
N GLN A 49 -29.90 47.56 3.10
CA GLN A 49 -29.48 48.50 2.05
C GLN A 49 -29.14 49.83 2.72
N THR A 50 -28.08 50.51 2.27
CA THR A 50 -28.04 51.98 2.15
C THR A 50 -27.04 52.44 1.08
N ASP A 51 -27.58 53.23 0.15
CA ASP A 51 -27.09 54.44 -0.50
C ASP A 51 -25.67 54.58 -1.07
N GLY A 52 -25.65 54.96 -2.35
CA GLY A 52 -24.46 55.29 -3.11
C GLY A 52 -23.94 56.72 -2.89
N GLN A 53 -22.70 56.92 -3.34
CA GLN A 53 -22.22 58.20 -3.83
C GLN A 53 -21.17 57.97 -4.91
N VAL A 54 -21.42 58.59 -6.06
CA VAL A 54 -20.53 58.66 -7.22
C VAL A 54 -19.54 59.81 -6.98
N PHE A 55 -18.24 59.56 -7.14
CA PHE A 55 -17.28 60.62 -7.44
C PHE A 55 -16.35 60.19 -8.58
N SER A 56 -16.54 60.87 -9.71
CA SER A 56 -15.65 60.87 -10.88
C SER A 56 -14.61 61.95 -10.69
N LEU A 57 -13.32 61.60 -10.77
CA LEU A 57 -12.25 62.53 -11.12
C LEU A 57 -11.25 61.84 -12.06
N ARG A 58 -11.29 62.21 -13.34
CA ARG A 58 -10.16 62.07 -14.27
C ARG A 58 -9.11 63.12 -13.90
N SER A 59 -7.82 62.81 -13.93
CA SER A 59 -6.91 63.38 -14.94
C SER A 59 -5.45 62.91 -14.79
N ARG A 60 -4.78 62.93 -15.96
CA ARG A 60 -3.34 63.09 -16.23
C ARG A 60 -2.44 61.87 -16.05
N GLY A 61 -2.03 61.34 -17.20
CA GLY A 61 -0.92 60.41 -17.32
C GLY A 61 0.43 61.09 -17.18
N GLN A 62 1.42 60.27 -16.86
CA GLN A 62 2.83 60.46 -17.17
C GLN A 62 3.45 59.08 -17.39
N SER A 63 4.15 58.96 -18.52
CA SER A 63 4.97 57.85 -18.96
C SER A 63 6.22 57.69 -18.10
N THR A 64 6.57 56.46 -17.71
CA THR A 64 7.97 56.04 -17.54
C THR A 64 8.12 54.54 -17.83
N GLU A 65 9.22 54.24 -18.53
CA GLU A 65 9.80 52.98 -19.03
C GLU A 65 9.60 51.71 -18.16
N PRO A 66 9.59 50.51 -18.76
CA PRO A 66 9.48 49.26 -18.01
C PRO A 66 10.82 48.91 -17.33
N LEU A 67 10.86 49.00 -16.01
CA LEU A 67 11.92 48.36 -15.23
C LEU A 67 11.82 46.84 -15.38
N ASN A 68 12.78 46.31 -16.13
CA ASN A 68 13.15 44.92 -16.23
C ASN A 68 13.47 44.38 -14.82
N SER A 69 12.46 43.88 -14.10
CA SER A 69 12.68 43.03 -12.94
C SER A 69 12.44 41.59 -13.37
N ALA A 70 13.55 40.87 -13.53
CA ALA A 70 13.57 39.43 -13.63
C ALA A 70 12.82 38.86 -12.42
N ARG A 71 11.54 38.53 -12.61
CA ARG A 71 10.81 37.65 -11.72
C ARG A 71 11.46 36.28 -11.84
N HIS A 72 12.50 36.06 -11.04
CA HIS A 72 12.87 34.73 -10.59
C HIS A 72 11.58 34.08 -10.12
N ARG A 73 11.13 33.09 -10.88
CA ARG A 73 9.98 32.27 -10.57
C ARG A 73 10.41 31.43 -9.37
N VAL A 74 10.28 31.99 -8.16
CA VAL A 74 10.26 31.20 -6.93
C VAL A 74 9.05 30.29 -7.10
N GLN A 75 9.31 29.05 -7.52
CA GLN A 75 8.30 28.01 -7.49
C GLN A 75 7.88 27.90 -6.02
N ASP A 76 6.63 28.24 -5.76
CA ASP A 76 6.01 28.06 -4.46
C ASP A 76 6.13 26.57 -4.11
N ALA A 77 6.92 26.24 -3.09
CA ALA A 77 7.10 24.88 -2.59
C ALA A 77 5.81 24.31 -1.95
N ARG A 78 4.70 25.05 -2.02
CA ARG A 78 3.36 24.61 -1.67
C ARG A 78 2.75 23.95 -2.91
N THR A 79 2.61 22.62 -2.85
CA THR A 79 2.01 21.74 -3.87
C THR A 79 2.94 21.31 -5.01
N MET A 80 4.02 20.59 -4.69
CA MET A 80 4.47 19.53 -5.59
C MET A 80 3.33 18.49 -5.64
N PRO A 81 2.67 18.27 -6.79
CA PRO A 81 1.65 17.24 -6.87
C PRO A 81 2.30 15.88 -6.61
N GLY A 82 1.70 15.09 -5.72
CA GLY A 82 2.14 13.71 -5.50
C GLY A 82 2.11 12.92 -6.82
N LEU A 83 2.91 11.85 -6.90
CA LEU A 83 2.99 11.01 -8.08
C LEU A 83 1.63 10.40 -8.44
N LEU A 84 1.29 10.42 -9.73
CA LEU A 84 0.10 9.79 -10.27
C LEU A 84 0.42 8.45 -10.93
N LEU A 85 -0.60 7.61 -11.09
CA LEU A 85 -0.46 6.34 -11.80
C LEU A 85 0.02 6.58 -13.23
N GLY A 86 1.06 5.85 -13.64
CA GLY A 86 1.68 5.97 -14.94
C GLY A 86 2.82 6.98 -15.01
N ASP A 87 3.03 7.83 -14.00
CA ASP A 87 4.18 8.74 -13.95
C ASP A 87 5.49 7.97 -13.91
N VAL A 88 6.49 8.45 -14.63
CA VAL A 88 7.85 7.92 -14.53
C VAL A 88 8.43 8.37 -13.20
N ILE A 89 8.85 7.42 -12.38
CA ILE A 89 9.48 7.71 -11.09
C ILE A 89 10.80 8.48 -11.32
N PRO A 90 11.09 9.53 -10.53
CA PRO A 90 12.35 10.27 -10.63
C PRO A 90 13.59 9.38 -10.52
N ASP A 91 14.57 9.55 -11.42
CA ASP A 91 15.84 8.84 -11.35
C ASP A 91 16.82 9.55 -10.39
N PHE A 92 16.57 9.40 -9.09
CA PHE A 92 17.40 10.00 -8.05
C PHE A 92 18.63 9.13 -7.73
N GLU A 93 19.63 9.79 -7.16
CA GLU A 93 20.74 9.13 -6.48
C GLU A 93 20.55 9.26 -4.97
N ALA A 94 20.86 8.19 -4.23
CA ALA A 94 20.78 8.20 -2.78
C ALA A 94 21.81 7.26 -2.15
N ASP A 95 22.26 7.61 -0.96
CA ASP A 95 23.06 6.74 -0.12
C ASP A 95 22.17 5.74 0.60
N THR A 96 22.59 4.47 0.63
CA THR A 96 21.84 3.39 1.25
C THR A 96 22.73 2.50 2.10
N THR A 97 22.13 1.64 2.92
CA THR A 97 22.85 0.60 3.66
C THR A 97 23.65 -0.37 2.79
N HIS A 98 23.43 -0.39 1.47
CA HIS A 98 24.16 -1.22 0.50
C HIS A 98 25.07 -0.38 -0.41
N GLY A 99 25.38 0.85 -0.02
CA GLY A 99 26.13 1.81 -0.81
C GLY A 99 25.24 2.74 -1.63
N ARG A 100 25.88 3.64 -2.39
CA ARG A 100 25.18 4.63 -3.21
C ARG A 100 24.55 3.97 -4.43
N ILE A 101 23.30 4.36 -4.72
CA ILE A 101 22.55 3.86 -5.86
C ILE A 101 22.06 5.02 -6.74
N ARG A 102 21.80 4.71 -8.01
CA ARG A 102 20.92 5.48 -8.91
C ARG A 102 19.69 4.63 -9.18
N LEU A 103 18.49 5.15 -8.93
CA LEU A 103 17.29 4.31 -8.81
C LEU A 103 17.02 3.48 -10.07
N HIS A 104 17.06 4.09 -11.26
CA HIS A 104 16.73 3.37 -12.50
C HIS A 104 17.76 2.28 -12.82
N GLN A 105 19.03 2.53 -12.50
CA GLN A 105 20.10 1.53 -12.62
C GLN A 105 19.93 0.41 -11.60
N PHE A 106 19.59 0.74 -10.36
CA PHE A 106 19.30 -0.25 -9.31
C PHE A 106 18.15 -1.16 -9.73
N LEU A 107 17.05 -0.59 -10.23
CA LEU A 107 15.90 -1.37 -10.70
C LEU A 107 16.27 -2.23 -11.91
N GLY A 108 17.00 -1.68 -12.89
CA GLY A 108 17.24 -2.36 -14.17
C GLY A 108 15.91 -2.73 -14.82
N ASP A 109 15.79 -3.93 -15.37
CA ASP A 109 14.54 -4.42 -15.98
C ASP A 109 13.59 -5.10 -14.99
N SER A 110 13.88 -5.02 -13.69
CA SER A 110 13.06 -5.61 -12.63
C SER A 110 11.90 -4.70 -12.24
N TRP A 111 10.84 -5.30 -11.68
CA TRP A 111 9.86 -4.58 -10.90
C TRP A 111 10.49 -4.04 -9.61
N GLY A 112 9.94 -2.95 -9.10
CA GLY A 112 10.42 -2.28 -7.88
C GLY A 112 9.33 -2.07 -6.85
N ILE A 113 9.66 -2.17 -5.57
CA ILE A 113 8.84 -1.66 -4.46
C ILE A 113 9.70 -0.71 -3.66
N LEU A 114 9.34 0.58 -3.67
CA LEU A 114 9.90 1.59 -2.77
C LEU A 114 8.88 1.84 -1.66
N PHE A 115 9.26 1.63 -0.41
CA PHE A 115 8.37 1.83 0.73
C PHE A 115 9.05 2.65 1.81
N SER A 116 8.35 3.65 2.34
CA SER A 116 8.87 4.49 3.41
C SER A 116 8.39 4.04 4.78
N HIS A 117 9.13 4.42 5.83
CA HIS A 117 8.67 4.36 7.21
C HIS A 117 9.02 5.68 7.93
N PRO A 118 8.25 6.10 8.96
CA PRO A 118 8.46 7.40 9.60
C PRO A 118 9.83 7.57 10.26
N ARG A 119 10.27 6.54 11.01
CA ARG A 119 11.49 6.62 11.80
C ARG A 119 12.02 5.26 12.20
N ASP A 120 13.34 5.12 12.24
CA ASP A 120 14.07 4.03 12.84
C ASP A 120 13.80 3.94 14.36
N PHE A 121 14.06 2.78 14.95
CA PHE A 121 13.85 2.52 16.39
C PHE A 121 12.40 2.78 16.88
N THR A 122 11.40 2.55 16.03
CA THR A 122 9.98 2.67 16.40
C THR A 122 9.24 1.35 16.22
N PRO A 123 8.26 1.02 17.08
CA PRO A 123 7.74 -0.34 17.20
C PRO A 123 7.06 -0.84 15.93
N VAL A 124 6.14 -0.06 15.35
CA VAL A 124 5.41 -0.47 14.12
C VAL A 124 6.37 -0.58 12.93
N CYS A 125 7.36 0.31 12.81
CA CYS A 125 8.34 0.23 11.74
C CYS A 125 9.20 -1.04 11.87
N THR A 126 9.59 -1.42 13.09
CA THR A 126 10.37 -2.63 13.34
C THR A 126 9.58 -3.88 12.93
N THR A 127 8.28 -3.95 13.25
CA THR A 127 7.46 -5.10 12.83
C THR A 127 7.26 -5.15 11.32
N GLU A 128 7.10 -4.00 10.66
CA GLU A 128 6.97 -3.92 9.19
C GLU A 128 8.24 -4.34 8.46
N LEU A 129 9.41 -3.82 8.83
CA LEU A 129 10.66 -4.21 8.17
C LEU A 129 11.07 -5.64 8.53
N GLY A 130 10.68 -6.14 9.71
CA GLY A 130 10.78 -7.55 10.06
C GLY A 130 9.94 -8.42 9.10
N ARG A 131 8.68 -8.05 8.86
CA ARG A 131 7.81 -8.75 7.89
C ARG A 131 8.35 -8.66 6.46
N ALA A 132 8.80 -7.49 6.03
CA ALA A 132 9.42 -7.28 4.72
C ALA A 132 10.65 -8.18 4.53
N THR A 133 11.49 -8.31 5.57
CA THR A 133 12.68 -9.17 5.57
C THR A 133 12.31 -10.63 5.32
N ARG A 134 11.35 -11.16 6.09
CA ARG A 134 10.84 -12.54 5.93
C ARG A 134 10.19 -12.78 4.56
N MET A 135 9.50 -11.78 4.01
CA MET A 135 8.83 -11.89 2.71
C MET A 135 9.74 -11.56 1.52
N SER A 136 10.95 -11.06 1.73
CA SER A 136 11.86 -10.65 0.65
C SER A 136 12.14 -11.75 -0.37
N GLY A 137 12.13 -13.02 0.06
CA GLY A 137 12.22 -14.17 -0.82
C GLY A 137 11.04 -14.31 -1.79
N GLU A 138 9.81 -14.02 -1.36
CA GLU A 138 8.61 -14.05 -2.21
C GLU A 138 8.64 -12.99 -3.30
N PHE A 139 9.05 -11.77 -2.94
CA PHE A 139 9.20 -10.64 -3.87
C PHE A 139 10.31 -10.91 -4.89
N ARG A 140 11.45 -11.43 -4.42
CA ARG A 140 12.59 -11.79 -5.29
C ARG A 140 12.21 -12.86 -6.31
N ARG A 141 11.44 -13.88 -5.92
CA ARG A 141 10.96 -14.93 -6.84
C ARG A 141 10.04 -14.40 -7.95
N ARG A 142 9.40 -13.24 -7.73
CA ARG A 142 8.59 -12.52 -8.70
C ARG A 142 9.39 -11.47 -9.49
N GLY A 143 10.72 -11.47 -9.37
CA GLY A 143 11.56 -10.49 -10.06
C GLY A 143 11.39 -9.06 -9.53
N VAL A 144 11.06 -8.90 -8.25
CA VAL A 144 10.89 -7.60 -7.59
C VAL A 144 12.09 -7.26 -6.73
N LYS A 145 12.59 -6.04 -6.87
CA LYS A 145 13.59 -5.44 -5.99
C LYS A 145 12.92 -4.50 -4.99
N MET A 146 13.24 -4.65 -3.72
CA MET A 146 12.67 -3.86 -2.63
C MET A 146 13.66 -2.78 -2.16
N LEU A 147 13.17 -1.59 -1.83
CA LEU A 147 13.88 -0.48 -1.18
C LEU A 147 13.04 0.07 -0.03
N ALA A 148 13.64 0.19 1.15
CA ALA A 148 13.08 0.98 2.24
C ALA A 148 13.62 2.42 2.20
N LEU A 149 12.91 3.36 2.84
CA LEU A 149 13.33 4.76 2.98
C LEU A 149 12.85 5.33 4.32
N SER A 150 13.73 6.02 5.04
CA SER A 150 13.32 6.96 6.09
C SER A 150 14.21 8.19 6.10
N ILE A 151 13.89 9.13 6.98
CA ILE A 151 14.63 10.38 7.13
C ILE A 151 15.79 10.28 8.13
N ASP A 152 16.08 9.09 8.65
CA ASP A 152 17.18 8.86 9.59
C ASP A 152 18.52 8.72 8.85
N THR A 153 19.61 8.59 9.60
CA THR A 153 20.96 8.50 9.04
C THR A 153 21.34 7.07 8.65
N LEU A 154 22.37 6.90 7.82
CA LEU A 154 22.93 5.57 7.53
C LEU A 154 23.42 4.85 8.80
N GLU A 155 23.99 5.59 9.75
CA GLU A 155 24.46 5.02 11.02
C GLU A 155 23.28 4.42 11.81
N ASP A 156 22.17 5.16 11.90
CA ASP A 156 20.94 4.68 12.51
C ASP A 156 20.41 3.44 11.79
N HIS A 157 20.35 3.45 10.46
CA HIS A 157 19.89 2.29 9.67
C HIS A 157 20.72 1.04 9.93
N HIS A 158 22.05 1.16 10.01
CA HIS A 158 22.94 0.03 10.29
C HIS A 158 22.78 -0.49 11.72
N GLY A 159 22.58 0.41 12.69
CA GLY A 159 22.28 0.03 14.08
C GLY A 159 20.94 -0.69 14.18
N TRP A 160 19.88 -0.08 13.65
CA TRP A 160 18.51 -0.56 13.74
C TRP A 160 18.26 -1.84 12.92
N SER A 161 19.00 -2.07 11.83
CA SER A 161 18.97 -3.34 11.09
C SER A 161 19.24 -4.55 12.00
N LYS A 162 20.07 -4.38 13.04
CA LYS A 162 20.35 -5.44 14.02
C LYS A 162 19.13 -5.75 14.88
N ASP A 163 18.38 -4.73 15.30
CA ASP A 163 17.15 -4.90 16.08
C ASP A 163 16.07 -5.59 15.26
N ILE A 164 15.94 -5.25 13.96
CA ILE A 164 14.98 -5.89 13.04
C ILE A 164 15.31 -7.38 12.86
N LEU A 165 16.59 -7.71 12.68
CA LEU A 165 17.04 -9.10 12.58
C LEU A 165 16.81 -9.85 13.89
N ALA A 166 17.11 -9.23 15.03
CA ALA A 166 16.83 -9.79 16.35
C ALA A 166 15.33 -10.02 16.58
N TYR A 167 14.47 -9.09 16.18
CA TYR A 167 13.01 -9.24 16.23
C TYR A 167 12.53 -10.47 15.42
N ASN A 168 13.19 -10.76 14.30
CA ASN A 168 12.90 -11.93 13.49
C ASN A 168 13.54 -13.22 14.01
N SER A 169 14.38 -13.17 15.05
CA SER A 169 15.27 -14.25 15.47
C SER A 169 16.18 -14.75 14.33
N GLU A 170 16.65 -13.82 13.50
CA GLU A 170 17.52 -14.07 12.35
C GLU A 170 18.89 -13.44 12.58
N GLU A 171 19.94 -14.07 12.04
CA GLU A 171 21.29 -13.51 11.98
C GLU A 171 21.68 -13.31 10.52
N SER A 172 22.30 -12.17 10.20
CA SER A 172 22.87 -11.88 8.89
C SER A 172 24.38 -11.79 9.05
N ALA A 173 25.14 -12.56 8.25
CA ALA A 173 26.60 -12.51 8.27
C ALA A 173 27.15 -11.10 7.94
N SER A 174 26.37 -10.31 7.19
CA SER A 174 26.68 -8.91 6.87
C SER A 174 26.10 -7.91 7.88
N GLY A 175 25.19 -8.34 8.76
CA GLY A 175 24.38 -7.45 9.60
C GLY A 175 23.37 -6.61 8.83
N LEU A 176 23.21 -6.82 7.52
CA LEU A 176 22.30 -6.07 6.65
C LEU A 176 21.01 -6.86 6.39
N LEU A 177 19.93 -6.11 6.17
CA LEU A 177 18.66 -6.62 5.65
C LEU A 177 18.80 -7.06 4.17
N PRO A 178 17.90 -7.91 3.65
CA PRO A 178 17.97 -8.40 2.26
C PRO A 178 17.64 -7.33 1.20
N PHE A 179 17.38 -6.10 1.62
CA PHE A 179 17.11 -4.93 0.79
C PHE A 179 17.76 -3.67 1.40
N PRO A 180 18.12 -2.67 0.56
CA PRO A 180 18.65 -1.41 1.06
C PRO A 180 17.60 -0.54 1.76
N ILE A 181 18.07 0.23 2.75
CA ILE A 181 17.35 1.36 3.35
C ILE A 181 18.04 2.64 2.89
N ILE A 182 17.28 3.53 2.23
CA ILE A 182 17.72 4.87 1.82
C ILE A 182 17.72 5.80 3.03
N ALA A 183 18.83 6.54 3.20
CA ALA A 183 18.92 7.65 4.14
C ALA A 183 18.52 8.98 3.46
N ASP A 184 17.35 9.50 3.78
CA ASP A 184 16.83 10.79 3.28
C ASP A 184 16.83 11.86 4.39
N ASN A 185 17.98 12.05 5.03
CA ASN A 185 18.15 12.97 6.17
C ASN A 185 17.82 14.45 5.84
N LYS A 186 17.84 14.82 4.55
CA LYS A 186 17.46 16.15 4.07
C LYS A 186 15.99 16.25 3.66
N ARG A 187 15.24 15.14 3.65
CA ARG A 187 13.83 15.05 3.22
C ARG A 187 13.61 15.41 1.75
N GLU A 188 14.65 15.41 0.94
CA GLU A 188 14.57 15.83 -0.46
C GLU A 188 13.70 14.85 -1.25
N LEU A 189 13.88 13.54 -1.00
CA LEU A 189 13.08 12.50 -1.64
C LEU A 189 11.67 12.44 -1.04
N ALA A 190 11.54 12.56 0.28
CA ALA A 190 10.26 12.56 0.96
C ALA A 190 9.35 13.70 0.45
N VAL A 191 9.91 14.90 0.24
CA VAL A 191 9.19 16.02 -0.36
C VAL A 191 8.90 15.77 -1.83
N ALA A 192 9.91 15.37 -2.62
CA ALA A 192 9.76 15.20 -4.07
C ALA A 192 8.74 14.11 -4.44
N LEU A 193 8.62 13.07 -3.62
CA LEU A 193 7.72 11.95 -3.84
C LEU A 193 6.38 12.10 -3.10
N GLY A 194 6.16 13.21 -2.39
CA GLY A 194 4.91 13.48 -1.67
C GLY A 194 4.67 12.53 -0.50
N MET A 195 5.74 12.09 0.17
CA MET A 195 5.69 11.07 1.23
C MET A 195 5.59 11.63 2.66
N LEU A 196 5.46 12.94 2.86
CA LEU A 196 5.46 13.51 4.21
C LEU A 196 4.12 13.33 4.93
N ASP A 197 4.19 12.94 6.21
CA ASP A 197 3.06 12.89 7.15
C ASP A 197 2.92 14.26 7.82
N PRO A 198 1.78 14.96 7.70
CA PRO A 198 1.62 16.29 8.29
C PRO A 198 1.52 16.28 9.83
N ASP A 199 1.10 15.15 10.41
CA ASP A 199 0.83 15.01 11.85
C ASP A 199 2.08 14.55 12.62
N GLU A 200 2.92 13.73 11.99
CA GLU A 200 4.16 13.24 12.59
C GLU A 200 5.34 14.18 12.36
N LYS A 201 5.98 14.62 13.44
CA LYS A 201 7.09 15.59 13.40
C LYS A 201 8.28 15.12 14.21
N ASP A 202 9.48 15.47 13.78
CA ASP A 202 10.69 15.30 14.57
C ASP A 202 10.73 16.27 15.77
N LYS A 203 11.78 16.16 16.57
CA LYS A 203 12.04 17.03 17.74
C LYS A 203 12.14 18.53 17.39
N ASN A 204 12.40 18.86 16.12
CA ASN A 204 12.52 20.22 15.62
C ASN A 204 11.21 20.69 14.94
N GLY A 205 10.13 19.91 15.01
CA GLY A 205 8.83 20.23 14.43
C GLY A 205 8.73 19.97 12.93
N MET A 206 9.70 19.29 12.34
CA MET A 206 9.73 19.02 10.89
C MET A 206 9.03 17.68 10.57
N PRO A 207 8.18 17.63 9.52
CA PRO A 207 7.46 16.41 9.15
C PRO A 207 8.35 15.18 8.95
N LEU A 208 7.84 14.02 9.38
CA LEU A 208 8.39 12.69 9.09
C LEU A 208 7.77 12.14 7.80
N THR A 209 8.31 11.05 7.27
CA THR A 209 7.67 10.29 6.19
C THR A 209 6.44 9.53 6.70
N ALA A 210 5.36 9.54 5.94
CA ALA A 210 4.24 8.61 6.09
C ALA A 210 4.66 7.18 5.70
N ARG A 211 3.77 6.20 5.87
CA ARG A 211 3.98 4.81 5.43
C ARG A 211 3.56 4.65 3.97
N CYS A 212 4.33 5.24 3.06
CA CYS A 212 4.09 5.17 1.62
C CYS A 212 4.58 3.84 1.04
N VAL A 213 3.92 3.35 0.00
CA VAL A 213 4.43 2.27 -0.85
C VAL A 213 4.22 2.68 -2.30
N PHE A 214 5.25 2.54 -3.12
CA PHE A 214 5.22 2.71 -4.56
C PHE A 214 5.66 1.42 -5.25
N VAL A 215 4.76 0.85 -6.05
CA VAL A 215 5.05 -0.30 -6.92
C VAL A 215 5.39 0.23 -8.31
N ILE A 216 6.59 -0.10 -8.78
CA ILE A 216 7.22 0.48 -9.97
C ILE A 216 7.39 -0.62 -11.01
N GLY A 217 6.90 -0.39 -12.22
CA GLY A 217 7.08 -1.33 -13.34
C GLY A 217 8.51 -1.30 -13.91
N PRO A 218 8.89 -2.31 -14.71
CA PRO A 218 10.16 -2.31 -15.46
C PRO A 218 10.36 -1.08 -16.35
N ASP A 219 9.24 -0.51 -16.83
CA ASP A 219 9.16 0.74 -17.58
C ASP A 219 9.37 2.01 -16.73
N LYS A 220 9.76 1.85 -15.46
CA LYS A 220 9.99 2.90 -14.45
C LYS A 220 8.74 3.70 -14.10
N ARG A 221 7.55 3.24 -14.49
CA ARG A 221 6.29 3.93 -14.22
C ARG A 221 5.65 3.43 -12.93
N LEU A 222 5.03 4.34 -12.19
CA LEU A 222 4.23 4.02 -11.01
C LEU A 222 3.00 3.19 -11.43
N LYS A 223 2.83 2.01 -10.84
CA LYS A 223 1.72 1.08 -11.11
C LYS A 223 0.70 1.04 -10.00
N LEU A 224 1.13 1.28 -8.76
CA LEU A 224 0.27 1.34 -7.59
C LEU A 224 0.96 2.15 -6.49
N SER A 225 0.16 2.91 -5.74
CA SER A 225 0.61 3.60 -4.53
C SER A 225 -0.31 3.32 -3.36
N LEU A 226 0.24 3.10 -2.17
CA LEU A 226 -0.49 3.07 -0.90
C LEU A 226 0.03 4.18 0.01
N LEU A 227 -0.86 4.86 0.71
CA LEU A 227 -0.52 5.87 1.71
C LEU A 227 -1.21 5.53 3.02
N TYR A 228 -0.42 5.08 4.00
CA TYR A 228 -0.89 4.76 5.34
C TYR A 228 -0.32 5.80 6.33
N PRO A 229 -1.10 6.22 7.35
CA PRO A 229 -0.57 7.08 8.41
C PRO A 229 0.42 6.30 9.28
N ALA A 230 1.27 7.01 10.01
CA ALA A 230 2.22 6.37 10.93
C ALA A 230 1.54 5.46 11.97
N SER A 231 0.29 5.72 12.35
CA SER A 231 -0.48 4.93 13.31
C SER A 231 -0.93 3.56 12.81
N THR A 232 -0.91 3.29 11.49
CA THR A 232 -1.48 2.07 10.90
C THR A 232 -0.42 1.25 10.17
N GLY A 233 0.00 0.13 10.75
CA GLY A 233 0.91 -0.81 10.10
C GLY A 233 0.31 -1.44 8.84
N ARG A 234 1.14 -1.63 7.81
CA ARG A 234 0.76 -2.14 6.50
C ARG A 234 0.60 -3.66 6.46
N ASN A 235 -0.26 -4.12 5.56
CA ASN A 235 -0.40 -5.52 5.23
C ASN A 235 0.51 -5.90 4.04
N PHE A 236 1.59 -6.64 4.29
CA PHE A 236 2.50 -7.09 3.22
C PHE A 236 1.95 -8.24 2.39
N ASP A 237 0.97 -9.01 2.90
CA ASP A 237 0.29 -10.03 2.10
C ASP A 237 -0.56 -9.37 1.02
N GLU A 238 -1.17 -8.21 1.32
CA GLU A 238 -1.86 -7.40 0.32
C GLU A 238 -0.89 -6.86 -0.73
N LEU A 239 0.30 -6.40 -0.32
CA LEU A 239 1.34 -5.97 -1.26
C LEU A 239 1.77 -7.08 -2.23
N LEU A 240 1.89 -8.31 -1.72
CA LEU A 240 2.20 -9.47 -2.55
C LEU A 240 1.03 -9.81 -3.50
N ARG A 241 -0.21 -9.75 -3.01
CA ARG A 241 -1.42 -10.02 -3.79
C ARG A 241 -1.62 -9.02 -4.93
N VAL A 242 -1.45 -7.72 -4.67
CA VAL A 242 -1.57 -6.70 -5.74
C VAL A 242 -0.41 -6.78 -6.72
N LEU A 243 0.78 -7.18 -6.28
CA LEU A 243 1.89 -7.46 -7.20
C LEU A 243 1.55 -8.62 -8.15
N ASP A 244 0.98 -9.71 -7.64
CA ASP A 244 0.52 -10.84 -8.45
C ASP A 244 -0.53 -10.39 -9.49
N SER A 245 -1.47 -9.52 -9.08
CA SER A 245 -2.45 -8.90 -9.98
C SER A 245 -1.80 -8.01 -11.05
N LEU A 246 -0.86 -7.13 -10.66
CA LEU A 246 -0.19 -6.21 -11.59
C LEU A 246 0.63 -6.95 -12.65
N GLN A 247 1.39 -7.97 -12.25
CA GLN A 247 2.16 -8.78 -13.18
C GLN A 247 1.24 -9.57 -14.11
N LEU A 248 0.18 -10.17 -13.56
CA LEU A 248 -0.81 -10.87 -14.36
C LEU A 248 -1.46 -9.98 -15.43
N THR A 249 -1.94 -8.81 -15.04
CA THR A 249 -2.66 -7.89 -15.93
C THR A 249 -1.74 -7.16 -16.91
N ALA A 250 -0.43 -7.12 -16.64
CA ALA A 250 0.57 -6.70 -17.63
C ALA A 250 0.79 -7.76 -18.72
N ASP A 251 0.80 -9.04 -18.35
CA ASP A 251 1.08 -10.15 -19.26
C ASP A 251 -0.16 -10.62 -20.03
N ARG A 252 -1.33 -10.55 -19.40
CA ARG A 252 -2.61 -11.04 -19.95
C ARG A 252 -3.65 -9.92 -19.96
N ARG A 253 -4.45 -9.86 -21.03
CA ARG A 253 -5.56 -8.90 -21.17
C ARG A 253 -6.77 -9.31 -20.33
N VAL A 254 -6.60 -9.29 -19.01
CA VAL A 254 -7.62 -9.58 -17.98
C VAL A 254 -7.60 -8.50 -16.89
N ALA A 255 -8.57 -8.53 -15.98
CA ALA A 255 -8.57 -7.74 -14.75
C ALA A 255 -8.91 -8.62 -13.55
N THR A 256 -8.31 -8.37 -12.39
CA THR A 256 -8.63 -9.13 -11.16
C THR A 256 -9.84 -8.52 -10.45
N PRO A 257 -10.85 -9.31 -10.03
CA PRO A 257 -12.01 -8.80 -9.29
C PRO A 257 -11.65 -8.36 -7.85
N ALA A 258 -12.65 -7.82 -7.14
CA ALA A 258 -12.53 -7.55 -5.71
C ALA A 258 -12.13 -8.81 -4.93
N ASP A 259 -11.28 -8.64 -3.92
CA ASP A 259 -10.77 -9.71 -3.04
C ASP A 259 -10.07 -10.88 -3.73
N TRP A 260 -9.71 -10.73 -5.01
CA TRP A 260 -9.05 -11.75 -5.82
C TRP A 260 -7.77 -12.27 -5.18
N LYS A 261 -7.60 -13.59 -5.17
CA LYS A 261 -6.35 -14.28 -4.81
C LYS A 261 -5.77 -15.03 -6.01
N PRO A 262 -4.44 -15.26 -6.05
CA PRO A 262 -3.83 -16.09 -7.07
C PRO A 262 -4.52 -17.45 -7.19
N GLY A 263 -5.01 -17.77 -8.40
CA GLY A 263 -5.77 -18.98 -8.69
C GLY A 263 -7.27 -18.73 -8.88
N ASP A 264 -7.82 -17.64 -8.33
CA ASP A 264 -9.22 -17.26 -8.54
C ASP A 264 -9.47 -16.83 -9.99
N CYS A 265 -10.74 -16.88 -10.39
CA CYS A 265 -11.16 -16.38 -11.69
C CYS A 265 -10.91 -14.88 -11.86
N VAL A 266 -10.66 -14.49 -13.10
CA VAL A 266 -10.43 -13.11 -13.51
C VAL A 266 -11.53 -12.62 -14.43
N MET A 267 -11.58 -11.31 -14.60
CA MET A 267 -12.56 -10.62 -15.43
C MET A 267 -12.03 -10.43 -16.84
N VAL A 268 -12.87 -10.72 -17.83
CA VAL A 268 -12.60 -10.39 -19.23
C VAL A 268 -12.89 -8.90 -19.44
N PRO A 269 -11.96 -8.11 -20.03
CA PRO A 269 -12.15 -6.68 -20.22
C PRO A 269 -13.42 -6.38 -21.03
N PRO A 270 -14.20 -5.34 -20.68
CA PRO A 270 -15.48 -5.08 -21.34
C PRO A 270 -15.36 -4.72 -22.82
N ALA A 271 -14.20 -4.22 -23.25
CA ALA A 271 -13.93 -3.84 -24.64
C ALA A 271 -13.62 -5.04 -25.57
N MET A 272 -13.36 -6.23 -25.02
CA MET A 272 -13.03 -7.42 -25.79
C MET A 272 -14.29 -8.07 -26.39
N SER A 273 -14.30 -8.42 -27.68
CA SER A 273 -15.47 -9.07 -28.30
C SER A 273 -15.71 -10.49 -27.76
N GLU A 274 -16.86 -11.11 -28.05
CA GLU A 274 -17.12 -12.50 -27.65
C GLU A 274 -16.18 -13.48 -28.39
N GLU A 275 -15.91 -13.21 -29.66
CA GLU A 275 -15.04 -14.01 -30.53
C GLU A 275 -13.57 -13.90 -30.08
N GLU A 276 -13.10 -12.68 -29.80
CA GLU A 276 -11.75 -12.44 -29.27
C GLU A 276 -11.58 -13.12 -27.91
N ALA A 277 -12.56 -13.00 -27.02
CA ALA A 277 -12.53 -13.64 -25.71
C ALA A 277 -12.52 -15.17 -25.82
N ALA A 278 -13.33 -15.76 -26.70
CA ALA A 278 -13.34 -17.20 -26.93
C ALA A 278 -12.01 -17.71 -27.49
N SER A 279 -11.34 -16.91 -28.34
CA SER A 279 -10.02 -17.25 -28.88
C SER A 279 -8.91 -17.10 -27.83
N MET A 280 -8.95 -16.07 -26.98
CA MET A 280 -7.91 -15.82 -25.97
C MET A 280 -8.04 -16.73 -24.74
N PHE A 281 -9.26 -17.17 -24.42
CA PHE A 281 -9.57 -17.93 -23.21
C PHE A 281 -10.23 -19.28 -23.55
N PRO A 282 -9.45 -20.26 -24.07
CA PRO A 282 -9.98 -21.54 -24.50
C PRO A 282 -10.57 -22.38 -23.35
N GLU A 283 -10.16 -22.11 -22.11
CA GLU A 283 -10.70 -22.73 -20.89
C GLU A 283 -12.15 -22.28 -20.59
N GLY A 284 -12.62 -21.24 -21.26
CA GLY A 284 -14.01 -20.78 -21.20
C GLY A 284 -14.16 -19.36 -20.69
N VAL A 285 -15.26 -18.75 -21.16
CA VAL A 285 -15.72 -17.43 -20.71
C VAL A 285 -17.15 -17.59 -20.18
N TYR A 286 -17.37 -17.17 -18.96
CA TYR A 286 -18.66 -17.26 -18.28
C TYR A 286 -19.25 -15.87 -18.10
N SER A 287 -20.39 -15.59 -18.76
CA SER A 287 -21.13 -14.36 -18.54
C SER A 287 -22.20 -14.57 -17.48
N LYS A 288 -22.30 -13.64 -16.52
CA LYS A 288 -23.40 -13.60 -15.56
C LYS A 288 -24.49 -12.68 -16.08
N ASP A 289 -25.72 -13.19 -16.16
CA ASP A 289 -26.88 -12.40 -16.57
C ASP A 289 -27.23 -11.38 -15.49
N LEU A 290 -27.47 -10.14 -15.91
CA LEU A 290 -27.78 -9.01 -15.04
C LEU A 290 -29.07 -8.32 -15.50
N PRO A 291 -29.78 -7.60 -14.60
CA PRO A 291 -31.03 -6.92 -14.94
C PRO A 291 -30.92 -5.91 -16.10
N SER A 292 -29.72 -5.40 -16.37
CA SER A 292 -29.48 -4.46 -17.48
C SER A 292 -29.48 -5.11 -18.87
N GLY A 293 -29.42 -6.44 -18.97
CA GLY A 293 -29.24 -7.17 -20.22
C GLY A 293 -27.85 -7.03 -20.85
N LYS A 294 -26.93 -6.27 -20.25
CA LYS A 294 -25.57 -6.06 -20.78
C LYS A 294 -24.63 -7.19 -20.35
N LYS A 295 -23.85 -7.73 -21.30
CA LYS A 295 -22.88 -8.84 -21.09
C LYS A 295 -21.46 -8.38 -20.71
N TYR A 296 -21.34 -7.47 -19.76
CA TYR A 296 -20.02 -6.99 -19.33
C TYR A 296 -19.42 -7.82 -18.19
N LEU A 297 -20.25 -8.53 -17.41
CA LEU A 297 -19.81 -9.29 -16.25
C LEU A 297 -19.38 -10.70 -16.68
N ARG A 298 -18.19 -10.76 -17.27
CA ARG A 298 -17.59 -11.97 -17.85
C ARG A 298 -16.37 -12.42 -17.06
N TYR A 299 -16.36 -13.69 -16.69
CA TYR A 299 -15.31 -14.37 -15.93
C TYR A 299 -14.55 -15.37 -16.81
N THR A 300 -13.29 -15.61 -16.50
CA THR A 300 -12.50 -16.69 -17.10
C THR A 300 -11.51 -17.27 -16.07
N PRO A 301 -11.27 -18.60 -16.06
CA PRO A 301 -10.32 -19.21 -15.13
C PRO A 301 -8.87 -18.91 -15.52
N MET A 302 -7.98 -18.86 -14.52
CA MET A 302 -6.56 -18.52 -14.71
C MET A 302 -5.64 -19.72 -14.93
N SER A 303 -6.08 -20.95 -14.59
CA SER A 303 -5.28 -22.18 -14.68
C SER A 303 -6.06 -23.37 -15.24
N THR A 304 -5.33 -24.29 -15.88
CA THR A 304 -5.74 -25.52 -16.59
C THR A 304 -6.33 -26.63 -15.71
N LYS A 305 -6.43 -26.43 -14.39
CA LYS A 305 -7.23 -27.33 -13.55
C LYS A 305 -8.68 -26.94 -13.74
N HIS A 306 -9.46 -27.81 -14.38
CA HIS A 306 -10.91 -27.69 -14.58
C HIS A 306 -11.59 -27.11 -13.33
N THR A 307 -11.69 -25.78 -13.29
CA THR A 307 -12.42 -25.06 -12.27
C THR A 307 -13.82 -25.02 -12.82
N GLU A 308 -14.73 -25.79 -12.21
CA GLU A 308 -16.07 -25.92 -12.75
C GLU A 308 -16.76 -24.55 -12.83
N ARG A 309 -17.67 -24.38 -13.80
CA ARG A 309 -18.44 -23.14 -14.04
C ARG A 309 -19.03 -22.53 -12.75
N THR A 310 -19.42 -23.40 -11.81
CA THR A 310 -19.95 -23.03 -10.50
C THR A 310 -18.86 -22.43 -9.61
N GLU A 311 -17.68 -23.05 -9.51
CA GLU A 311 -16.58 -22.54 -8.68
C GLU A 311 -16.06 -21.18 -9.16
N CYS A 312 -16.07 -20.91 -10.47
CA CYS A 312 -15.60 -19.62 -10.99
C CYS A 312 -16.51 -18.44 -10.61
N ILE A 313 -17.83 -18.65 -10.65
CA ILE A 313 -18.82 -17.64 -10.26
C ILE A 313 -18.95 -17.56 -8.74
N TYR A 314 -18.88 -18.69 -8.03
CA TYR A 314 -19.09 -18.73 -6.58
C TYR A 314 -17.82 -18.42 -5.76
N SER A 315 -16.60 -18.68 -6.24
CA SER A 315 -15.36 -18.28 -5.53
C SER A 315 -15.23 -16.77 -5.36
N THR A 316 -15.79 -16.00 -6.28
CA THR A 316 -15.86 -14.53 -6.19
C THR A 316 -17.06 -14.03 -5.37
N LEU A 317 -18.13 -14.84 -5.23
CA LEU A 317 -19.33 -14.46 -4.47
C LEU A 317 -19.32 -14.96 -3.02
N SER A 318 -18.59 -16.02 -2.69
CA SER A 318 -18.53 -16.61 -1.35
C SER A 318 -17.81 -15.73 -0.33
N ASN A 319 -17.00 -14.75 -0.79
CA ASN A 319 -16.42 -13.71 0.08
C ASN A 319 -17.40 -12.56 0.38
N VAL A 320 -18.59 -12.51 -0.25
CA VAL A 320 -19.60 -11.46 -0.05
C VAL A 320 -20.67 -11.87 0.98
N ASN A 321 -20.66 -13.12 1.47
CA ASN A 321 -21.51 -13.53 2.58
C ASN A 321 -20.91 -13.08 3.92
N LEU A 322 -20.86 -11.76 4.11
CA LEU A 322 -20.89 -11.15 5.44
C LEU A 322 -22.24 -11.49 6.06
N THR A 323 -22.19 -12.42 7.02
CA THR A 323 -23.03 -12.50 8.23
C THR A 323 -24.41 -11.83 8.13
N ASN A 324 -25.46 -12.66 8.07
CA ASN A 324 -26.79 -12.30 8.57
C ASN A 324 -26.73 -11.66 9.96
#